data_AF-A0A2L0BWR6-F1
#
_entry.id   AF-A0A2L0BWR6-F1
#
_cell.length_a   1.000
_cell.length_b   1.000
_cell.length_c   1.000
_cell.angle_alpha   90.00
_cell.angle_beta   90.00
_cell.angle_gamma   90.00
#
_symmetry.space_group_name_H-M   'P 1'
#
loop_
_entity.id
_entity.type
_entity.pdbx_description
1 polymer ?
#
loop_
_entity_poly.entity_id
_entity_poly.type
_entity_poly.pdbx_seq_one_letter_code
_entity_poly.pdbx_strand_id
1 'polypeptide(L)'
;VSIKTFFFPILLGIIVWFWQRVHKLERTAALLEYMLLGLGCTLAFLDLPIEFLTLICDMPFMLILNDIRQGVFYAMLLSFWLVFAGEHMLIQDNGEKNSLKLYWKHLSTIVIGCLSLLIFDLCERGVQLANPFYSVWVTPIGTNLALTFIILAGISASVYFIFLCYMIWRVFKNISIKRAVLPSMSQARRLHYEGIIYRFNFLMLATVICAAITVISFILSQVAEGQNRWDENYDLELNSALH
;
A
#
# COMPACT_ATOMS: atom_id res chain seq x y z
N VAL A 1 -16.19 7.15 11.11
CA VAL A 1 -16.63 8.09 10.04
C VAL A 1 -16.16 9.53 10.27
N SER A 2 -16.25 10.07 11.51
CA SER A 2 -15.80 11.44 11.82
C SER A 2 -14.32 11.71 11.48
N ILE A 3 -13.44 10.74 11.77
CA ILE A 3 -12.00 10.80 11.42
C ILE A 3 -11.82 10.96 9.90
N LYS A 4 -12.41 10.06 9.10
CA LYS A 4 -12.38 10.12 7.63
C LYS A 4 -12.84 11.48 7.09
N THR A 5 -13.93 12.00 7.63
CA THR A 5 -14.52 13.29 7.22
C THR A 5 -13.61 14.47 7.50
N PHE A 6 -12.86 14.42 8.60
CA PHE A 6 -11.91 15.46 8.96
C PHE A 6 -10.65 15.41 8.10
N PHE A 7 -10.09 14.22 7.85
CA PHE A 7 -8.85 14.06 7.10
C PHE A 7 -9.03 14.19 5.58
N PHE A 8 -10.18 13.80 5.03
CA PHE A 8 -10.46 13.87 3.60
C PHE A 8 -10.21 15.25 2.96
N PRO A 9 -10.78 16.37 3.46
CA PRO A 9 -10.54 17.70 2.88
C PRO A 9 -9.09 18.16 3.03
N ILE A 10 -8.42 17.80 4.14
CA ILE A 10 -7.00 18.11 4.36
C ILE A 10 -6.15 17.40 3.30
N LEU A 11 -6.43 16.11 3.09
CA LEU A 11 -5.72 15.28 2.13
C LEU A 11 -5.93 15.75 0.69
N LEU A 12 -7.15 16.13 0.31
CA LEU A 12 -7.43 16.78 -0.97
C LEU A 12 -6.63 18.08 -1.14
N GLY A 13 -6.58 18.93 -0.10
CA GLY A 13 -5.78 20.15 -0.11
C GLY A 13 -4.29 19.88 -0.36
N ILE A 14 -3.74 18.85 0.28
CA ILE A 14 -2.34 18.44 0.10
C ILE A 14 -2.09 17.92 -1.33
N ILE A 15 -2.99 17.09 -1.88
CA ILE A 15 -2.86 16.56 -3.26
C ILE A 15 -2.89 17.69 -4.28
N VAL A 16 -3.87 18.59 -4.16
CA VAL A 16 -4.01 19.74 -5.07
C VAL A 16 -2.76 20.63 -4.98
N TRP A 17 -2.31 20.93 -3.76
CA TRP A 17 -1.09 21.72 -3.54
C TRP A 17 0.14 21.03 -4.15
N PHE A 18 0.32 19.74 -3.92
CA PHE A 18 1.42 18.95 -4.45
C PHE A 18 1.43 19.00 -5.99
N TRP A 19 0.28 18.76 -6.62
CA TRP A 19 0.16 18.75 -8.07
C TRP A 19 0.41 20.12 -8.70
N GLN A 20 -0.12 21.18 -8.08
CA GLN A 20 0.17 22.56 -8.49
C GLN A 20 1.66 22.90 -8.37
N ARG A 21 2.34 22.40 -7.32
CA ARG A 21 3.78 22.60 -7.17
C ARG A 21 4.55 21.87 -8.27
N VAL A 22 4.20 20.63 -8.60
CA VAL A 22 4.83 19.86 -9.69
C VAL A 22 4.66 20.58 -11.03
N HIS A 23 3.48 21.13 -11.33
CA HIS A 23 3.21 21.86 -12.58
C HIS A 23 3.97 23.17 -12.75
N LYS A 24 4.42 23.78 -11.64
CA LYS A 24 5.21 25.02 -11.69
C LYS A 24 6.66 24.79 -12.08
N LEU A 25 7.14 23.54 -12.12
CA LEU A 25 8.49 23.24 -12.59
C LEU A 25 8.50 23.15 -14.12
N GLU A 26 9.56 23.65 -14.76
CA GLU A 26 9.73 23.62 -16.22
C GLU A 26 10.04 22.21 -16.80
N ARG A 27 10.11 21.18 -15.95
CA ARG A 27 10.41 19.80 -16.32
C ARG A 27 9.15 18.94 -16.37
N THR A 28 9.16 17.87 -17.17
CA THR A 28 8.12 16.83 -17.10
C THR A 28 8.17 16.12 -15.74
N ALA A 29 7.00 15.87 -15.15
CA ALA A 29 6.88 15.18 -13.88
C ALA A 29 7.57 13.80 -13.90
N ALA A 30 8.25 13.46 -12.82
CA ALA A 30 8.96 12.20 -12.70
C ALA A 30 7.98 11.05 -12.42
N LEU A 31 8.36 9.82 -12.77
CA LEU A 31 7.55 8.63 -12.52
C LEU A 31 7.12 8.52 -11.04
N LEU A 32 8.04 8.81 -10.13
CA LEU A 32 7.82 8.78 -8.68
C LEU A 32 6.78 9.83 -8.24
N GLU A 33 6.74 11.00 -8.89
CA GLU A 33 5.73 12.03 -8.62
C GLU A 33 4.34 11.59 -9.07
N TYR A 34 4.22 10.91 -10.22
CA TYR A 34 2.96 10.29 -10.65
C TYR A 34 2.50 9.17 -9.72
N MET A 35 3.42 8.33 -9.25
CA MET A 35 3.09 7.26 -8.30
C MET A 35 2.64 7.81 -6.95
N LEU A 36 3.28 8.88 -6.46
CA LEU A 36 2.86 9.60 -5.25
C LEU A 36 1.49 10.25 -5.41
N LEU A 37 1.22 10.86 -6.56
CA LEU A 37 -0.10 11.40 -6.87
C LEU A 37 -1.16 10.29 -6.87
N GLY A 38 -0.87 9.15 -7.52
CA GLY A 38 -1.75 7.99 -7.55
C GLY A 38 -2.03 7.44 -6.16
N LEU A 39 -1.01 7.31 -5.30
CA LEU A 39 -1.15 6.89 -3.91
C LEU A 39 -2.00 7.87 -3.09
N GLY A 40 -1.80 9.18 -3.28
CA GLY A 40 -2.64 10.21 -2.66
C GLY A 40 -4.09 10.10 -3.10
N CYS A 41 -4.34 9.93 -4.40
CA CYS A 41 -5.70 9.77 -4.95
C CYS A 41 -6.40 8.50 -4.41
N THR A 42 -5.70 7.37 -4.29
CA THR A 42 -6.31 6.16 -3.72
C THR A 42 -6.53 6.26 -2.22
N LEU A 43 -5.67 6.98 -1.49
CA LEU A 43 -5.91 7.30 -0.08
C LEU A 43 -7.11 8.24 0.09
N ALA A 44 -7.25 9.26 -0.77
CA ALA A 44 -8.45 10.11 -0.82
C ALA A 44 -9.71 9.30 -1.10
N PHE A 45 -9.61 8.35 -2.03
CA PHE A 45 -10.71 7.45 -2.34
C PHE A 45 -11.05 6.53 -1.16
N LEU A 46 -10.10 6.13 -0.33
CA LEU A 46 -10.32 5.33 0.89
C LEU A 46 -10.94 6.15 2.04
N ASP A 47 -10.58 7.43 2.16
CA ASP A 47 -11.07 8.34 3.20
C ASP A 47 -12.36 9.08 2.83
N LEU A 48 -12.86 8.91 1.60
CA LEU A 48 -14.13 9.50 1.19
C LEU A 48 -15.26 9.01 2.12
N PRO A 49 -16.00 9.89 2.81
CA PRO A 49 -16.99 9.49 3.81
C PRO A 49 -18.32 9.04 3.16
N ILE A 50 -18.25 8.02 2.28
CA ILE A 50 -19.41 7.42 1.57
C ILE A 50 -20.35 6.76 2.57
N GLU A 51 -19.83 6.34 3.73
CA GLU A 51 -20.57 5.73 4.82
C GLU A 51 -21.72 6.63 5.31
N PHE A 52 -21.65 7.96 5.18
CA PHE A 52 -22.79 8.81 5.55
C PHE A 52 -24.04 8.56 4.71
N LEU A 53 -23.86 8.11 3.46
CA LEU A 53 -25.00 7.81 2.60
C LEU A 53 -25.80 6.61 3.14
N THR A 54 -25.19 5.72 3.94
CA THR A 54 -25.91 4.58 4.54
C THR A 54 -26.94 5.03 5.59
N LEU A 55 -26.83 6.26 6.11
CA LEU A 55 -27.83 6.84 7.01
C LEU A 55 -29.12 7.26 6.28
N ILE A 56 -29.02 7.49 4.97
CA ILE A 56 -30.10 8.02 4.14
C ILE A 56 -30.72 6.89 3.30
N CYS A 57 -29.89 5.98 2.80
CA CYS A 57 -30.30 4.86 1.96
C CYS A 57 -29.64 3.56 2.44
N ASP A 58 -30.41 2.49 2.55
CA ASP A 58 -29.85 1.17 2.82
C ASP A 58 -28.96 0.71 1.65
N MET A 59 -27.66 0.54 1.92
CA MET A 59 -26.67 0.10 0.94
C MET A 59 -26.02 -1.22 1.38
N PRO A 60 -26.59 -2.38 1.00
CA PRO A 60 -26.06 -3.68 1.42
C PRO A 60 -24.65 -3.96 0.85
N PHE A 61 -24.27 -3.32 -0.26
CA PHE A 61 -22.96 -3.47 -0.91
C PHE A 61 -21.83 -2.69 -0.25
N MET A 62 -22.08 -1.97 0.86
CA MET A 62 -21.09 -1.08 1.47
C MET A 62 -19.82 -1.80 1.95
N LEU A 63 -19.96 -3.04 2.45
CA LEU A 63 -18.83 -3.87 2.85
C LEU A 63 -17.88 -4.14 1.68
N ILE A 64 -18.42 -4.65 0.57
CA ILE A 64 -17.65 -4.94 -0.65
C ILE A 64 -17.00 -3.68 -1.20
N LEU A 65 -17.72 -2.56 -1.21
CA LEU A 65 -17.18 -1.29 -1.67
C LEU A 65 -15.97 -0.86 -0.82
N ASN A 66 -16.04 -1.03 0.49
CA ASN A 66 -14.92 -0.73 1.38
C ASN A 66 -13.73 -1.68 1.16
N ASP A 67 -13.98 -2.98 0.96
CA ASP A 67 -12.90 -3.93 0.64
C ASP A 67 -12.21 -3.59 -0.68
N ILE A 68 -12.98 -3.24 -1.72
CA ILE A 68 -12.45 -2.80 -3.02
C ILE A 68 -11.59 -1.54 -2.84
N ARG A 69 -12.07 -0.55 -2.10
CA ARG A 69 -11.33 0.70 -1.84
C ARG A 69 -9.99 0.42 -1.15
N GLN A 70 -10.01 -0.43 -0.14
CA GLN A 70 -8.82 -0.83 0.61
C GLN A 70 -7.85 -1.66 -0.25
N GLY A 71 -8.37 -2.60 -1.04
CA GLY A 71 -7.59 -3.38 -2.00
C GLY A 71 -6.90 -2.52 -3.05
N VAL A 72 -7.59 -1.51 -3.60
CA VAL A 72 -7.02 -0.54 -4.55
C VAL A 72 -5.92 0.30 -3.90
N PHE A 73 -6.12 0.75 -2.66
CA PHE A 73 -5.09 1.47 -1.90
C PHE A 73 -3.84 0.60 -1.70
N TYR A 74 -3.99 -0.63 -1.21
CA TYR A 74 -2.84 -1.53 -1.01
C TYR A 74 -2.13 -1.90 -2.32
N ALA A 75 -2.88 -2.14 -3.40
CA ALA A 75 -2.29 -2.38 -4.72
C ALA A 75 -1.39 -1.21 -5.16
N MET A 76 -1.85 0.03 -4.98
CA MET A 76 -1.07 1.23 -5.29
C MET A 76 0.12 1.43 -4.35
N LEU A 77 -0.04 1.13 -3.05
CA LEU A 77 1.04 1.21 -2.07
C LEU A 77 2.17 0.23 -2.39
N LEU A 78 1.84 -1.04 -2.67
CA LEU A 78 2.82 -2.05 -3.07
C LEU A 78 3.49 -1.68 -4.40
N SER A 79 2.72 -1.18 -5.36
CA SER A 79 3.26 -0.69 -6.64
C SER A 79 4.21 0.48 -6.44
N PHE A 80 3.87 1.44 -5.56
CA PHE A 80 4.72 2.55 -5.20
C PHE A 80 6.06 2.08 -4.62
N TRP A 81 6.05 1.15 -3.66
CA TRP A 81 7.28 0.62 -3.05
C TRP A 81 8.21 -0.05 -4.06
N LEU A 82 7.64 -0.82 -4.97
CA LEU A 82 8.41 -1.50 -6.01
C LEU A 82 9.05 -0.51 -6.99
N VAL A 83 8.26 0.45 -7.48
CA VAL A 83 8.77 1.50 -8.38
C VAL A 83 9.78 2.38 -7.66
N PHE A 84 9.54 2.75 -6.40
CA PHE A 84 10.46 3.53 -5.57
C PHE A 84 11.82 2.84 -5.41
N ALA A 85 11.83 1.55 -5.02
CA ALA A 85 13.06 0.78 -4.92
C ALA A 85 13.76 0.63 -6.29
N GLY A 86 12.97 0.50 -7.36
CA GLY A 86 13.47 0.39 -8.73
C GLY A 86 14.14 1.65 -9.25
N GLU A 87 13.53 2.81 -9.08
CA GLU A 87 14.08 4.10 -9.51
C GLU A 87 15.43 4.34 -8.82
N HIS A 88 15.49 4.11 -7.51
CA HIS A 88 16.72 4.29 -6.73
C HIS A 88 17.82 3.28 -7.06
N MET A 89 17.48 2.14 -7.69
CA MET A 89 18.44 1.19 -8.24
C MET A 89 18.95 1.63 -9.63
N LEU A 90 18.08 2.16 -10.50
CA LEU A 90 18.38 2.50 -11.90
C LEU A 90 19.06 3.86 -12.09
N ILE A 91 18.89 4.80 -11.15
CA ILE A 91 19.62 6.08 -11.12
C ILE A 91 21.16 5.88 -11.20
N GLN A 92 21.65 4.66 -10.99
CA GLN A 92 23.07 4.32 -11.01
C GLN A 92 23.58 3.69 -12.30
N ASP A 93 22.72 3.09 -13.15
CA ASP A 93 23.18 2.21 -14.24
C ASP A 93 22.87 2.72 -15.66
N ASN A 94 21.86 3.58 -15.91
CA ASN A 94 21.69 4.27 -17.20
C ASN A 94 20.68 5.42 -17.12
N GLY A 95 20.97 6.55 -17.77
CA GLY A 95 20.13 7.76 -17.81
C GLY A 95 18.91 7.67 -18.72
N GLU A 96 18.35 6.48 -18.94
CA GLU A 96 17.15 6.30 -19.76
C GLU A 96 15.90 6.72 -18.98
N LYS A 97 14.92 7.28 -19.70
CA LYS A 97 13.65 7.70 -19.11
C LYS A 97 12.89 6.46 -18.63
N ASN A 98 12.79 6.32 -17.30
CA ASN A 98 12.08 5.21 -16.70
C ASN A 98 10.59 5.26 -17.07
N SER A 99 10.09 4.16 -17.61
CA SER A 99 8.69 3.97 -17.93
C SER A 99 8.13 2.79 -17.15
N LEU A 100 6.84 2.83 -16.82
CA LEU A 100 6.14 1.73 -16.14
C LEU A 100 6.30 0.38 -16.86
N LYS A 101 6.57 0.41 -18.18
CA LYS A 101 6.79 -0.80 -18.99
C LYS A 101 7.98 -1.63 -18.49
N LEU A 102 9.02 -0.99 -17.94
CA LEU A 102 10.19 -1.69 -17.40
C LEU A 102 9.82 -2.53 -16.17
N TYR A 103 8.87 -2.06 -15.37
CA TYR A 103 8.40 -2.72 -14.16
C TYR A 103 7.18 -3.63 -14.38
N TRP A 104 6.65 -3.71 -15.60
CA TRP A 104 5.37 -4.37 -15.89
C TRP A 104 5.31 -5.84 -15.43
N LYS A 105 6.41 -6.59 -15.57
CA LYS A 105 6.47 -7.98 -15.11
C LYS A 105 6.28 -8.08 -13.59
N HIS A 106 6.89 -7.18 -12.83
CA HIS A 106 6.76 -7.19 -11.37
C HIS A 106 5.41 -6.61 -10.90
N LEU A 107 4.93 -5.59 -11.59
CA LEU A 107 3.61 -5.02 -11.36
C LEU A 107 2.49 -6.05 -11.62
N SER A 108 2.66 -6.89 -12.64
CA SER A 108 1.68 -7.94 -12.95
C SER A 108 1.51 -8.95 -11.80
N THR A 109 2.56 -9.24 -11.02
CA THR A 109 2.45 -10.11 -9.84
C THR A 109 1.52 -9.51 -8.78
N ILE A 110 1.63 -8.19 -8.55
CA ILE A 110 0.75 -7.46 -7.62
C ILE A 110 -0.70 -7.49 -8.13
N VAL A 111 -0.89 -7.18 -9.42
CA VAL A 111 -2.22 -7.15 -10.04
C VAL A 111 -2.89 -8.52 -9.98
N ILE A 112 -2.16 -9.61 -10.28
CA ILE A 112 -2.69 -10.97 -10.19
C ILE A 112 -3.10 -11.31 -8.75
N GLY A 113 -2.28 -10.95 -7.76
CA GLY A 113 -2.60 -11.17 -6.35
C GLY A 113 -3.86 -10.42 -5.90
N CYS A 114 -3.91 -9.12 -6.18
CA CYS A 114 -5.07 -8.29 -5.84
C CYS A 114 -6.34 -8.73 -6.59
N LEU A 115 -6.24 -9.11 -7.86
CA LEU A 115 -7.37 -9.61 -8.64
C LEU A 115 -7.86 -10.97 -8.12
N SER A 116 -6.96 -11.84 -7.64
CA SER A 116 -7.33 -13.11 -7.01
C SER A 116 -8.12 -12.89 -5.72
N LEU A 117 -7.67 -11.97 -4.86
CA LEU A 117 -8.40 -11.59 -3.64
C LEU A 117 -9.74 -10.91 -3.96
N LEU A 118 -9.77 -10.04 -4.97
CA LEU A 118 -11.01 -9.40 -5.41
C LEU A 118 -12.05 -10.42 -5.89
N ILE A 119 -11.64 -11.42 -6.67
CA ILE A 119 -12.55 -12.48 -7.10
C ILE A 119 -13.04 -13.27 -5.89
N PHE A 120 -12.16 -13.60 -4.94
CA PHE A 120 -12.56 -14.26 -3.71
C PHE A 120 -13.60 -13.45 -2.92
N ASP A 121 -13.36 -12.15 -2.71
CA ASP A 121 -14.29 -11.27 -1.99
C ASP A 121 -15.63 -11.14 -2.72
N LEU A 122 -15.63 -11.08 -4.06
CA LEU A 122 -16.87 -11.06 -4.86
C LEU A 122 -17.62 -12.40 -4.80
N CYS A 123 -16.91 -13.53 -4.75
CA CYS A 123 -17.54 -14.84 -4.59
C CYS A 123 -18.16 -15.02 -3.20
N GLU A 124 -17.51 -14.53 -2.14
CA GLU A 124 -18.02 -14.64 -0.77
C GLU A 124 -19.03 -13.54 -0.45
N ARG A 125 -18.57 -12.29 -0.39
CA ARG A 125 -19.38 -11.13 0.03
C ARG A 125 -20.35 -10.66 -1.06
N GLY A 126 -20.00 -10.83 -2.33
CA GLY A 126 -20.89 -10.48 -3.46
C GLY A 126 -22.15 -11.33 -3.51
N VAL A 127 -22.04 -12.63 -3.27
CA VAL A 127 -23.20 -13.52 -3.22
C VAL A 127 -24.01 -13.32 -1.93
N GLN A 128 -23.36 -12.92 -0.84
CA GLN A 128 -24.03 -12.55 0.42
C GLN A 128 -25.03 -11.40 0.29
N LEU A 129 -24.90 -10.55 -0.75
CA LEU A 129 -25.90 -9.51 -1.05
C LEU A 129 -27.26 -10.07 -1.44
N ALA A 130 -27.28 -11.19 -2.16
CA ALA A 130 -28.51 -11.85 -2.57
C ALA A 130 -28.99 -12.86 -1.52
N ASN A 131 -28.05 -13.53 -0.84
CA ASN A 131 -28.34 -14.49 0.21
C ASN A 131 -27.40 -14.31 1.41
N PRO A 132 -27.84 -13.65 2.50
CA PRO A 132 -27.01 -13.41 3.68
C PRO A 132 -26.48 -14.66 4.37
N PHE A 133 -27.11 -15.82 4.15
CA PHE A 133 -26.69 -17.11 4.70
C PHE A 133 -25.75 -17.89 3.77
N TYR A 134 -25.39 -17.31 2.62
CA TYR A 134 -24.42 -17.92 1.72
C TYR A 134 -23.02 -17.91 2.35
N SER A 135 -22.36 -19.07 2.26
CA SER A 135 -20.96 -19.22 2.59
C SER A 135 -20.30 -20.11 1.55
N VAL A 136 -19.23 -19.60 0.92
CA VAL A 136 -18.46 -20.31 -0.10
C VAL A 136 -17.89 -21.63 0.44
N TRP A 137 -17.67 -21.69 1.75
CA TRP A 137 -17.08 -22.80 2.50
C TRP A 137 -18.01 -24.02 2.67
N VAL A 138 -19.31 -23.86 2.40
CA VAL A 138 -20.30 -24.93 2.61
C VAL A 138 -20.27 -25.95 1.46
N THR A 139 -19.94 -25.51 0.25
CA THR A 139 -19.92 -26.38 -0.93
C THR A 139 -18.50 -26.84 -1.26
N PRO A 140 -18.28 -28.11 -1.63
CA PRO A 140 -16.93 -28.61 -1.91
C PRO A 140 -16.28 -27.90 -3.11
N ILE A 141 -17.08 -27.55 -4.12
CA ILE A 141 -16.62 -26.80 -5.30
C ILE A 141 -16.25 -25.36 -4.91
N GLY A 142 -17.09 -24.69 -4.13
CA GLY A 142 -16.83 -23.34 -3.63
C GLY A 142 -15.56 -23.28 -2.78
N THR A 143 -15.41 -24.19 -1.82
CA THR A 143 -14.22 -24.28 -0.96
C THR A 143 -12.93 -24.48 -1.77
N ASN A 144 -12.91 -25.40 -2.73
CA ASN A 144 -11.73 -25.63 -3.57
C ASN A 144 -11.35 -24.38 -4.39
N LEU A 145 -12.35 -23.67 -4.92
CA LEU A 145 -12.16 -22.46 -5.70
C LEU A 145 -11.68 -21.29 -4.82
N ALA A 146 -12.28 -21.10 -3.64
CA ALA A 146 -11.86 -20.11 -2.65
C ALA A 146 -10.41 -20.34 -2.20
N LEU A 147 -10.07 -21.57 -1.82
CA LEU A 147 -8.70 -21.94 -1.45
C LEU A 147 -7.71 -21.69 -2.59
N THR A 148 -8.10 -21.97 -3.84
CA THR A 148 -7.24 -21.70 -5.01
C THR A 148 -6.89 -20.21 -5.11
N PHE A 149 -7.87 -19.32 -4.97
CA PHE A 149 -7.61 -17.87 -5.02
C PHE A 149 -6.78 -17.36 -3.84
N ILE A 150 -7.04 -17.86 -2.63
CA ILE A 150 -6.26 -17.51 -1.43
C ILE A 150 -4.80 -17.98 -1.58
N ILE A 151 -4.58 -19.22 -2.05
CA ILE A 151 -3.24 -19.77 -2.26
C ILE A 151 -2.52 -18.98 -3.36
N LEU A 152 -3.19 -18.66 -4.47
CA LEU A 152 -2.62 -17.86 -5.56
C LEU A 152 -2.20 -16.46 -5.07
N ALA A 153 -3.06 -15.80 -4.28
CA ALA A 153 -2.75 -14.53 -3.65
C ALA A 153 -1.55 -14.65 -2.70
N GLY A 154 -1.50 -15.68 -1.85
CA GLY A 154 -0.39 -15.93 -0.92
C GLY A 154 0.95 -16.15 -1.64
N ILE A 155 0.96 -16.93 -2.72
CA ILE A 155 2.16 -17.15 -3.55
C ILE A 155 2.60 -15.82 -4.18
N SER A 156 1.67 -15.05 -4.75
CA SER A 156 1.99 -13.76 -5.37
C SER A 156 2.58 -12.76 -4.38
N ALA A 157 2.02 -12.68 -3.17
CA ALA A 157 2.50 -11.83 -2.08
C ALA A 157 3.90 -12.27 -1.62
N SER A 158 4.15 -13.57 -1.52
CA SER A 158 5.44 -14.13 -1.13
C SER A 158 6.53 -13.82 -2.16
N VAL A 159 6.24 -14.02 -3.45
CA VAL A 159 7.14 -13.67 -4.56
C VAL A 159 7.44 -12.17 -4.56
N TYR A 160 6.41 -11.33 -4.39
CA TYR A 160 6.57 -9.88 -4.29
C TYR A 160 7.48 -9.49 -3.11
N PHE A 161 7.26 -10.07 -1.92
CA PHE A 161 8.03 -9.75 -0.72
C PHE A 161 9.51 -10.10 -0.88
N ILE A 162 9.82 -11.32 -1.35
CA ILE A 162 11.20 -11.76 -1.61
C ILE A 162 11.87 -10.81 -2.61
N PHE A 163 11.16 -10.44 -3.68
CA PHE A 163 11.68 -9.53 -4.69
C PHE A 163 11.94 -8.13 -4.13
N LEU A 164 11.02 -7.59 -3.33
CA LEU A 164 11.18 -6.29 -2.69
C LEU A 164 12.40 -6.29 -1.73
N CYS A 165 12.55 -7.33 -0.92
CA CYS A 165 13.71 -7.49 -0.04
C CYS A 165 15.03 -7.53 -0.84
N TYR A 166 15.05 -8.29 -1.93
CA TYR A 166 16.21 -8.34 -2.83
C TYR A 166 16.56 -6.96 -3.40
N MET A 167 15.57 -6.21 -3.89
CA MET A 167 15.77 -4.87 -4.43
C MET A 167 16.31 -3.90 -3.37
N ILE A 168 15.69 -3.89 -2.18
CA ILE A 168 16.12 -3.03 -1.07
C ILE A 168 17.56 -3.37 -0.68
N TRP A 169 17.89 -4.65 -0.55
CA TRP A 169 19.26 -5.08 -0.24
C TRP A 169 20.26 -4.63 -1.30
N ARG A 170 19.92 -4.76 -2.58
CA ARG A 170 20.75 -4.29 -3.69
C ARG A 170 20.94 -2.76 -3.65
N VAL A 171 19.89 -2.00 -3.37
CA VAL A 171 19.97 -0.53 -3.22
C VAL A 171 20.92 -0.16 -2.07
N PHE A 172 20.79 -0.80 -0.90
CA PHE A 172 21.71 -0.56 0.22
C PHE A 172 23.16 -0.92 -0.11
N LYS A 173 23.39 -2.05 -0.78
CA LYS A 173 24.73 -2.47 -1.22
C LYS A 173 25.33 -1.43 -2.18
N ASN A 174 24.56 -0.96 -3.15
CA ASN A 174 25.03 0.02 -4.11
C ASN A 174 25.31 1.39 -3.46
N ILE A 175 24.44 1.84 -2.54
CA ILE A 175 24.66 3.06 -1.77
C ILE A 175 25.97 2.95 -0.97
N SER A 176 26.23 1.80 -0.34
CA SER A 176 27.47 1.56 0.40
C SER A 176 28.72 1.70 -0.49
N ILE A 177 28.70 1.07 -1.67
CA ILE A 177 29.79 1.17 -2.65
C ILE A 177 29.98 2.61 -3.14
N LYS A 178 28.91 3.32 -3.50
CA LYS A 178 28.99 4.72 -3.96
C LYS A 178 29.44 5.66 -2.85
N ARG A 179 29.12 5.38 -1.59
CA ARG A 179 29.59 6.15 -0.42
C ARG A 179 31.10 6.10 -0.26
N ALA A 180 31.75 5.01 -0.65
CA ALA A 180 33.21 4.91 -0.66
C ALA A 180 33.86 5.80 -1.75
N VAL A 181 33.16 6.09 -2.84
CA VAL A 181 33.67 6.88 -3.99
C VAL A 181 33.21 8.35 -3.96
N LEU A 182 32.27 8.70 -3.08
CA LEU A 182 31.79 10.07 -2.87
C LEU A 182 32.90 11.13 -2.58
N PRO A 183 34.00 10.83 -1.85
CA PRO A 183 35.03 11.83 -1.56
C PRO A 183 35.84 12.27 -2.78
N SER A 184 35.86 11.48 -3.86
CA SER A 184 36.62 11.78 -5.08
C SER A 184 35.80 12.52 -6.15
N MET A 185 34.53 12.85 -5.86
CA MET A 185 33.64 13.56 -6.78
C MET A 185 33.64 15.09 -6.55
N SER A 186 33.25 15.84 -7.58
CA SER A 186 33.04 17.30 -7.45
C SER A 186 31.95 17.63 -6.42
N GLN A 187 32.12 18.74 -5.70
CA GLN A 187 31.25 19.14 -4.58
C GLN A 187 29.76 19.21 -4.96
N ALA A 188 29.43 19.78 -6.13
CA ALA A 188 28.05 19.88 -6.61
C ALA A 188 27.40 18.50 -6.85
N ARG A 189 28.17 17.56 -7.43
CA ARG A 189 27.70 16.19 -7.69
C ARG A 189 27.54 15.41 -6.39
N ARG A 190 28.50 15.57 -5.46
CA ARG A 190 28.47 14.97 -4.14
C ARG A 190 27.20 15.36 -3.37
N LEU A 191 26.88 16.66 -3.31
CA LEU A 191 25.71 17.17 -2.59
C LEU A 191 24.39 16.61 -3.16
N HIS A 192 24.29 16.51 -4.48
CA HIS A 192 23.13 15.93 -5.16
C HIS A 192 22.92 14.46 -4.78
N TYR A 193 23.98 13.64 -4.82
CA TYR A 193 23.90 12.22 -4.44
C TYR A 193 23.65 12.01 -2.94
N GLU A 194 24.30 12.80 -2.08
CA GLU A 194 24.03 12.77 -0.63
C GLU A 194 22.56 13.10 -0.34
N GLY A 195 21.97 14.07 -1.06
CA GLY A 195 20.55 14.40 -0.96
C GLY A 195 19.63 13.25 -1.39
N ILE A 196 19.96 12.54 -2.48
CA ILE A 196 19.19 11.37 -2.94
C ILE A 196 19.26 10.24 -1.90
N ILE A 197 20.45 9.94 -1.39
CA ILE A 197 20.67 8.87 -0.39
C ILE A 197 19.92 9.21 0.91
N TYR A 198 19.97 10.46 1.35
CA TYR A 198 19.26 10.91 2.55
C TYR A 198 17.74 10.74 2.41
N ARG A 199 17.15 11.19 1.30
CA ARG A 199 15.71 11.04 1.04
C ARG A 199 15.28 9.58 1.03
N PHE A 200 16.08 8.71 0.39
CA PHE A 200 15.83 7.28 0.37
C PHE A 200 15.84 6.69 1.78
N ASN A 201 16.91 6.93 2.56
CA ASN A 201 17.04 6.40 3.91
C ASN A 201 15.95 6.91 4.85
N PHE A 202 15.59 8.19 4.75
CA PHE A 202 14.54 8.78 5.55
C PHE A 202 13.19 8.10 5.27
N LEU A 203 12.80 7.99 4.00
CA LEU A 203 11.53 7.37 3.64
C LEU A 203 11.50 5.88 4.02
N MET A 204 12.62 5.17 3.81
CA MET A 204 12.70 3.76 4.17
C MET A 204 12.59 3.55 5.69
N LEU A 205 13.30 4.36 6.49
CA LEU A 205 13.22 4.28 7.96
C LEU A 205 11.80 4.55 8.46
N ALA A 206 11.17 5.62 7.98
CA ALA A 206 9.80 5.96 8.34
C ALA A 206 8.82 4.82 8.03
N THR A 207 9.06 4.10 6.93
CA THR A 207 8.22 2.98 6.50
C THR A 207 8.42 1.74 7.33
N VAL A 208 9.67 1.38 7.66
CA VAL A 208 9.92 0.25 8.57
C VAL A 208 9.29 0.52 9.93
N ILE A 209 9.44 1.74 10.45
CA ILE A 209 8.82 2.13 11.72
C ILE A 209 7.29 2.03 11.62
N CYS A 210 6.69 2.59 10.57
CA CYS A 210 5.25 2.51 10.36
C CYS A 210 4.76 1.05 10.28
N ALA A 211 5.41 0.22 9.45
CA ALA A 211 5.06 -1.20 9.31
C ALA A 211 5.24 -1.97 10.62
N ALA A 212 6.31 -1.70 11.37
CA ALA A 212 6.55 -2.33 12.68
C ALA A 212 5.46 -1.95 13.68
N ILE A 213 5.09 -0.67 13.76
CA ILE A 213 4.00 -0.20 14.61
C ILE A 213 2.68 -0.89 14.21
N THR A 214 2.37 -0.98 12.91
CA THR A 214 1.17 -1.66 12.43
C THR A 214 1.14 -3.13 12.85
N VAL A 215 2.23 -3.87 12.66
CA VAL A 215 2.30 -5.29 13.01
C VAL A 215 2.23 -5.50 14.53
N ILE A 216 2.96 -4.71 15.31
CA ILE A 216 2.92 -4.79 16.78
C ILE A 216 1.51 -4.49 17.28
N SER A 217 0.88 -3.44 16.76
CA SER A 217 -0.48 -3.05 17.10
C SER A 217 -1.48 -4.16 16.77
N PHE A 218 -1.37 -4.76 15.58
CA PHE A 218 -2.20 -5.88 15.18
C PHE A 218 -2.03 -7.08 16.11
N ILE A 219 -0.79 -7.47 16.45
CA ILE A 219 -0.53 -8.58 17.37
C ILE A 219 -1.13 -8.30 18.75
N LEU A 220 -0.97 -7.08 19.26
CA LEU A 220 -1.54 -6.68 20.55
C LEU A 220 -3.06 -6.74 20.54
N SER A 221 -3.72 -6.28 19.47
CA SER A 221 -5.18 -6.39 19.30
C SER A 221 -5.64 -7.85 19.31
N GLN A 222 -4.96 -8.74 18.58
CA GLN A 222 -5.30 -10.16 18.56
C GLN A 222 -5.10 -10.86 19.92
N VAL A 223 -4.04 -10.50 20.65
CA VAL A 223 -3.80 -11.02 22.01
C VAL A 223 -4.83 -10.49 23.01
N ALA A 224 -5.17 -9.20 22.92
CA ALA A 224 -6.18 -8.57 23.76
C ALA A 224 -7.57 -9.18 23.53
N GLU A 225 -7.98 -9.44 22.29
CA GLU A 225 -9.22 -10.17 21.99
C GLU A 225 -9.25 -11.58 22.60
N GLY A 226 -8.09 -12.25 22.64
CA GLY A 226 -7.93 -13.53 23.32
C GLY A 226 -8.08 -13.44 24.85
N GLN A 227 -7.56 -12.38 25.48
CA GLN A 227 -7.62 -12.15 26.93
C GLN A 227 -8.97 -11.57 27.40
N ASN A 228 -9.63 -10.74 26.60
CA ASN A 228 -10.92 -10.11 26.94
C ASN A 228 -12.05 -11.15 27.06
N ARG A 229 -11.85 -12.38 26.57
CA ARG A 229 -12.76 -13.51 26.83
C ARG A 229 -12.67 -14.06 28.26
N TRP A 230 -11.67 -13.68 29.05
CA TRP A 230 -11.40 -14.23 30.39
C TRP A 230 -11.44 -13.22 31.54
N ASP A 231 -11.42 -11.91 31.27
CA ASP A 231 -11.40 -10.88 32.31
C ASP A 231 -12.38 -9.75 31.97
N GLU A 232 -13.52 -9.68 32.67
CA GLU A 232 -14.62 -8.73 32.42
C GLU A 232 -14.32 -7.27 32.86
N ASN A 233 -13.08 -6.90 33.20
CA ASN A 233 -12.80 -5.65 33.96
C ASN A 233 -11.78 -4.67 33.35
N TYR A 234 -11.51 -4.69 32.04
CA TYR A 234 -10.68 -3.64 31.39
C TYR A 234 -11.43 -2.89 30.28
N ASP A 235 -12.04 -1.75 30.63
CA ASP A 235 -12.77 -0.82 29.74
C ASP A 235 -11.84 0.05 28.85
N LEU A 236 -10.74 -0.51 28.35
CA LEU A 236 -9.93 0.15 27.31
C LEU A 236 -10.15 -0.60 26.00
N GLU A 237 -11.02 -0.04 25.13
CA GLU A 237 -11.26 -0.51 23.77
C GLU A 237 -10.03 -0.26 22.88
N LEU A 238 -8.95 -1.02 23.12
CA LEU A 238 -7.73 -1.01 22.31
C LEU A 238 -8.04 -1.27 20.82
N ASN A 239 -9.11 -2.02 20.54
CA ASN A 239 -9.58 -2.25 19.17
C ASN A 239 -10.04 -0.99 18.45
N SER A 240 -10.72 -0.05 19.12
CA SER A 240 -11.13 1.21 18.49
C SER A 240 -9.96 2.19 18.34
N ALA A 241 -8.93 2.09 19.18
CA ALA A 241 -7.75 2.95 19.09
C ALA A 241 -6.80 2.57 17.94
N LEU A 242 -6.92 1.35 17.44
CA LEU A 242 -6.04 0.78 16.40
C LEU A 242 -6.67 0.75 14.99
N HIS A 243 -7.98 1.03 14.88
CA HIS A 243 -8.77 1.00 13.64
C HIS A 243 -9.09 2.38 13.05
#